data_AF-X0YRX5-F1
#
_entry.id   AF-X0YRX5-F1
#
_cell.length_a   1.000
_cell.length_b   1.000
_cell.length_c   1.000
_cell.angle_alpha   90.00
_cell.angle_beta   90.00
_cell.angle_gamma   90.00
#
_symmetry.space_group_name_H-M   'P 1'
#
loop_
_entity.id
_entity.type
_entity.pdbx_description
1 polymer ?
#
loop_
_entity_poly.entity_id
_entity_poly.type
_entity_poly.pdbx_seq_one_letter_code
_entity_poly.pdbx_strand_id
1 'polypeptide(L)' 'PLLPETRKYKFLMKSVELTEESIKRYDCLLIATNHSVYDYKWILKNAHLIVDTRNAIKEVSSRVVKA' A
#
# COMPACT_ATOMS: atom_id res chain seq x y z
N PRO A 1 12.63 -0.67 6.26
CA PRO A 1 13.89 0.11 6.21
C PRO A 1 13.70 1.44 6.96
N LEU A 2 14.78 2.11 7.37
CA LEU A 2 14.70 3.50 7.83
C LEU A 2 15.04 4.42 6.66
N LEU A 3 14.32 5.53 6.54
CA LEU A 3 14.64 6.54 5.52
C LEU A 3 16.02 7.16 5.84
N PRO A 4 16.95 7.23 4.88
CA PRO A 4 18.22 7.92 5.07
C PRO A 4 18.03 9.41 5.33
N GLU A 5 19.05 10.07 5.89
CA GLU A 5 19.02 11.52 6.09
C GLU A 5 18.87 12.27 4.77
N THR A 6 18.05 13.33 4.80
CA THR A 6 17.81 14.20 3.63
C THR A 6 18.29 15.61 3.91
N ARG A 7 18.67 16.34 2.87
CA ARG A 7 19.29 17.68 2.99
C ARG A 7 18.41 18.74 3.64
N LYS A 8 17.08 18.65 3.52
CA LYS A 8 16.14 19.73 3.92
C LYS A 8 15.39 19.43 5.21
N TYR A 9 15.02 18.17 5.45
CA TYR A 9 14.15 17.80 6.56
C TYR A 9 14.65 16.57 7.28
N LYS A 10 14.45 16.54 8.61
CA LYS A 10 14.69 15.38 9.44
C LYS A 10 13.44 14.52 9.50
N PHE A 11 13.37 13.52 8.63
CA PHE A 11 12.28 12.55 8.63
C PHE A 11 12.65 11.33 9.48
N LEU A 12 11.76 10.94 10.39
CA LEU A 12 11.88 9.70 11.16
C LEU A 12 10.92 8.65 10.60
N MET A 13 11.03 8.38 9.30
CA MET A 13 10.17 7.42 8.62
C MET A 13 10.78 6.02 8.64
N LYS A 14 10.00 5.07 9.13
CA LYS A 14 10.34 3.64 9.11
C LYS A 14 9.31 2.91 8.26
N SER A 15 9.76 2.02 7.39
CA SER A 15 8.85 1.12 6.67
C SER A 15 8.13 0.23 7.67
N VAL A 16 6.84 0.07 7.44
CA VAL A 16 6.01 -0.90 8.14
C VAL A 16 6.06 -2.20 7.36
N GLU A 17 6.24 -3.31 8.08
CA GLU A 17 6.16 -4.63 7.49
C GLU A 17 4.74 -4.91 7.01
N LEU A 18 4.62 -5.48 5.82
CA LEU A 18 3.32 -5.76 5.21
C LEU A 18 2.77 -7.09 5.75
N THR A 19 2.10 -7.03 6.89
CA THR A 19 1.37 -8.15 7.50
C THR A 19 -0.14 -7.94 7.44
N GLU A 20 -0.91 -9.00 7.66
CA GLU A 20 -2.38 -8.92 7.71
C GLU A 20 -2.86 -7.94 8.79
N GLU A 21 -2.24 -7.99 9.97
CA GLU A 21 -2.53 -7.08 11.08
C GLU A 21 -2.21 -5.65 10.69
N SER A 22 -1.09 -5.42 10.00
CA SER A 22 -0.71 -4.09 9.55
C SER A 22 -1.72 -3.52 8.56
N ILE A 23 -2.20 -4.33 7.61
CA ILE A 23 -3.16 -3.92 6.59
C ILE A 23 -4.50 -3.56 7.24
N LYS A 24 -5.01 -4.42 8.12
CA LYS A 24 -6.32 -4.22 8.77
C LYS A 24 -6.39 -3.00 9.68
N ARG A 25 -5.24 -2.48 10.14
CA ARG A 25 -5.16 -1.25 10.95
C ARG A 25 -5.38 0.03 10.14
N TYR A 26 -5.25 0.00 8.82
CA TYR A 26 -5.40 1.18 7.98
C TYR A 26 -6.76 1.17 7.29
N ASP A 27 -7.41 2.33 7.23
CA ASP A 27 -8.70 2.48 6.53
C ASP A 27 -8.53 2.37 5.01
N CYS A 28 -7.38 2.77 4.48
CA CYS A 28 -7.09 2.80 3.05
C CYS A 28 -5.62 2.46 2.74
N LEU A 29 -5.41 1.73 1.65
CA LEU A 29 -4.10 1.49 1.04
C LEU A 29 -4.00 2.22 -0.30
N LEU A 30 -2.85 2.86 -0.57
CA LEU A 30 -2.54 3.50 -1.84
C LEU A 30 -1.49 2.69 -2.59
N ILE A 31 -1.81 2.27 -3.81
CA ILE A 31 -0.81 1.69 -4.73
C ILE A 31 -0.12 2.85 -5.44
N ALA A 32 1.01 3.29 -4.90
CA ALA A 32 1.82 4.36 -5.51
C ALA A 32 2.70 3.82 -6.66
N THR A 33 3.17 2.59 -6.54
CA THR A 33 4.00 1.91 -7.55
C THR A 33 3.57 0.46 -7.70
N ASN A 34 3.45 0.00 -8.94
CA ASN A 34 3.14 -1.39 -9.25
C ASN A 34 4.43 -2.23 -9.32
N HIS A 35 4.81 -2.84 -8.20
CA HIS A 35 5.89 -3.83 -8.15
C HIS A 35 5.32 -5.25 -8.19
N SER A 36 5.98 -6.15 -8.93
CA SER A 36 5.59 -7.56 -9.07
C SER A 36 5.82 -8.41 -7.83
N VAL A 37 6.60 -7.92 -6.86
CA VAL A 37 6.89 -8.63 -5.60
C VAL A 37 5.67 -8.71 -4.67
N TYR A 38 4.66 -7.87 -4.88
CA TYR A 38 3.47 -7.83 -4.02
C TYR A 38 2.35 -8.74 -4.52
N ASP A 39 1.78 -9.51 -3.60
CA ASP A 39 0.55 -10.26 -3.85
C ASP A 39 -0.68 -9.36 -3.66
N TYR A 40 -1.13 -8.74 -4.76
CA TYR A 40 -2.29 -7.86 -4.74
C TYR A 40 -3.61 -8.57 -4.41
N LYS A 41 -3.73 -9.88 -4.66
CA LYS A 41 -4.93 -10.64 -4.30
C LYS A 41 -5.01 -10.80 -2.78
N TRP A 42 -3.89 -11.14 -2.15
CA TRP A 42 -3.81 -11.21 -0.69
C TRP A 42 -4.01 -9.83 -0.04
N ILE A 43 -3.45 -8.77 -0.61
CA ILE A 43 -3.69 -7.39 -0.15
C ILE A 43 -5.19 -7.04 -0.26
N LEU A 44 -5.81 -7.28 -1.41
CA LEU A 44 -7.24 -7.02 -1.64
C LEU A 44 -8.14 -7.79 -0.67
N LYS A 45 -7.78 -9.02 -0.32
CA LYS A 45 -8.53 -9.82 0.66
C LYS A 45 -8.59 -9.12 2.02
N ASN A 46 -7.47 -8.55 2.46
CA ASN A 46 -7.30 -8.02 3.82
C ASN A 46 -7.61 -6.52 3.97
N ALA A 47 -7.57 -5.76 2.87
CA ALA A 47 -7.79 -4.32 2.88
C ALA A 47 -9.27 -3.93 3.06
N HIS A 48 -9.51 -2.80 3.71
CA HIS A 48 -10.84 -2.16 3.78
C HIS A 48 -11.14 -1.37 2.50
N LEU A 49 -10.20 -0.52 2.07
CA LEU A 49 -10.26 0.26 0.82
C LEU A 49 -8.88 0.29 0.15
N ILE A 50 -8.86 0.27 -1.18
CA ILE A 50 -7.64 0.43 -2.00
C ILE A 50 -7.87 1.52 -3.04
N VAL A 51 -6.95 2.49 -3.08
CA VAL A 51 -6.82 3.44 -4.18
C VAL A 51 -5.68 2.97 -5.09
N ASP A 52 -6.04 2.60 -6.31
CA ASP A 52 -5.10 2.04 -7.29
C ASP A 52 -4.84 3.02 -8.43
N THR A 53 -3.78 3.81 -8.27
CA THR A 53 -3.32 4.79 -9.28
C THR A 53 -2.50 4.16 -10.40
N ARG A 54 -2.19 2.86 -10.29
CA ARG A 54 -1.25 2.16 -11.18
C ARG A 54 -1.90 1.03 -11.96
N ASN A 55 -3.21 0.86 -11.79
CA ASN A 55 -3.98 -0.24 -12.35
C ASN A 55 -3.33 -1.61 -12.05
N ALA A 56 -2.84 -1.81 -10.83
CA ALA A 56 -2.17 -3.05 -10.40
C ALA A 56 -3.16 -4.19 -10.12
N ILE A 57 -4.31 -3.88 -9.51
CA ILE A 57 -5.38 -4.85 -9.25
C ILE A 57 -6.23 -4.97 -10.52
N LYS A 58 -6.40 -6.16 -11.09
CA LYS A 58 -7.21 -6.33 -12.31
C LYS A 58 -8.63 -6.76 -12.02
N GLU A 59 -8.85 -7.29 -10.83
CA GLU A 59 -10.13 -7.74 -10.32
C GLU A 59 -11.05 -6.56 -10.06
N VAL A 60 -12.31 -6.70 -10.49
CA VAL A 60 -13.36 -5.74 -10.13
C VAL A 60 -13.75 -5.97 -8.68
N SER A 61 -13.69 -4.91 -7.88
CA SER A 61 -14.10 -4.94 -6.47
C SER A 61 -14.65 -3.59 -6.05
N SER A 62 -15.72 -3.58 -5.26
CA SER A 62 -16.27 -2.36 -4.65
C SER A 62 -15.31 -1.68 -3.68
N ARG A 63 -14.27 -2.40 -3.23
CA ARG A 63 -13.21 -1.88 -2.35
C ARG A 63 -12.04 -1.25 -3.12
N VAL A 64 -12.08 -1.23 -4.46
CA VAL A 64 -10.98 -0.71 -5.28
C VAL A 64 -11.47 0.49 -6.07
N VAL A 65 -10.89 1.65 -5.78
CA VAL A 65 -11.09 2.88 -6.56
C VAL A 65 -9.90 3.05 -7.51
N LYS A 66 -10.19 3.23 -8.80
CA LYS A 66 -9.19 3.55 -9.82
C LYS A 66 -9.03 5.06 -9.92
N ALA A 67 -7.80 5.55 -9.99
CA ALA A 67 -7.45 6.96 -10.09
C ALA A 67 -6.32 7.20 -11.10
#